data_AF-A0A2M7XIR2-F1
#
_entry.id   AF-A0A2M7XIR2-F1
#
_cell.length_a   1.000
_cell.length_b   1.000
_cell.length_c   1.000
_cell.angle_alpha   90.00
_cell.angle_beta   90.00
_cell.angle_gamma   90.00
#
_symmetry.space_group_name_H-M   'P 1'
#
loop_
_entity.id
_entity.type
_entity.pdbx_description
1 polymer ?
#
loop_
_entity_poly.entity_id
_entity_poly.type
_entity_poly.pdbx_seq_one_letter_code
_entity_poly.pdbx_strand_id
1 'polypeptide(L)'
;IGETASSTPTLRGKELQISKTVVHKIAIQQSRDELKIKKIAALQYQLLKSGILACKPGGTIIYSTCTLNPIENEGVIANIMQEFSGKIELENVDVEGKSTGMDMWRGERIMESNQAAKLARFRPHRNHIGGFFIAKIKKLETLSSFAKEEVRRTGGFKIPLAGGFRGSSELQSEVRHHLQEEFGIEKNNDYFFISTGKSPLYGKGEAKQGDLGNIYITSSEYKNFPDHLKNNAGKIGIPIYTIGKHATPGFNQGRIPTHHLGNILGHLATKNVIELSDQQAQDYSDHKDLSVPVIEDPALAVVATEEKQSGNPFVILTWQKKGFSLGKIVDGRIKNKMI
;
A
#
# COMPACT_ATOMS: atom_id res chain seq x y z
N ILE A 1 71.29 -12.21 62.35
CA ILE A 1 71.39 -10.97 61.56
C ILE A 1 70.94 -11.39 60.15
N GLY A 2 69.65 -11.40 59.82
CA GLY A 2 68.78 -10.25 59.61
C GLY A 2 68.50 -10.18 58.10
N GLU A 3 67.25 -10.46 57.69
CA GLU A 3 66.73 -10.45 56.31
C GLU A 3 66.86 -9.10 55.58
N THR A 4 66.85 -9.13 54.24
CA THR A 4 66.16 -8.20 53.28
C THR A 4 66.78 -8.35 51.89
N ALA A 5 66.10 -8.23 50.75
CA ALA A 5 64.69 -8.24 50.37
C ALA A 5 64.64 -8.51 48.85
N SER A 6 63.67 -9.32 48.41
CA SER A 6 63.36 -9.58 46.99
C SER A 6 62.51 -8.44 46.41
N SER A 7 62.88 -7.92 45.24
CA SER A 7 62.04 -7.00 44.47
C SER A 7 61.18 -7.75 43.44
N THR A 8 59.90 -7.93 43.74
CA THR A 8 58.85 -8.25 42.77
C THR A 8 57.71 -7.23 42.91
N PRO A 9 57.33 -6.51 41.84
CA PRO A 9 56.21 -5.56 41.92
C PRO A 9 54.88 -6.32 41.94
N THR A 10 54.08 -6.05 42.97
CA THR A 10 52.73 -6.58 43.17
C THR A 10 51.76 -5.84 42.24
N LEU A 11 51.23 -6.52 41.22
CA LEU A 11 50.05 -6.06 40.50
C LEU A 11 48.80 -6.37 41.34
N ARG A 12 48.44 -5.45 42.26
CA ARG A 12 47.12 -5.47 42.90
C ARG A 12 46.04 -5.10 41.89
N GLY A 13 45.03 -5.95 41.82
CA GLY A 13 43.88 -5.82 40.93
C GLY A 13 43.14 -4.49 41.10
N LYS A 14 42.78 -3.90 39.96
CA LYS A 14 41.72 -2.89 39.88
C LYS A 14 40.40 -3.64 39.67
N GLU A 15 39.70 -3.96 40.76
CA GLU A 15 38.27 -4.21 40.67
C GLU A 15 37.59 -2.95 40.11
N LEU A 16 36.97 -3.08 38.94
CA LEU A 16 36.06 -2.07 38.42
C LEU A 16 34.85 -2.00 39.38
N GLN A 17 34.82 -1.03 40.28
CA GLN A 17 33.60 -0.63 40.97
C GLN A 17 32.63 -0.02 39.95
N ILE A 18 31.87 -0.87 39.27
CA ILE A 18 30.70 -0.42 38.52
C ILE A 18 29.69 0.05 39.56
N SER A 19 29.45 1.37 39.63
CA SER A 19 28.52 1.99 40.58
C SER A 19 27.16 1.29 40.55
N LYS A 20 26.62 0.94 41.72
CA LYS A 20 25.28 0.34 41.89
C LYS A 20 24.20 1.16 41.16
N THR A 21 24.39 2.48 41.02
CA THR A 21 23.48 3.37 40.28
C THR A 21 23.49 3.11 38.78
N VAL A 22 24.64 2.77 38.19
CA VAL A 22 24.76 2.44 36.76
C VAL A 22 24.15 1.08 36.48
N VAL A 23 24.44 0.07 37.30
CA VAL A 23 23.83 -1.27 37.20
C VAL A 23 22.31 -1.19 37.36
N HIS A 24 21.82 -0.41 38.33
CA HIS A 24 20.40 -0.21 38.56
C HIS A 24 19.73 0.55 37.39
N LYS A 25 20.37 1.58 36.84
CA LYS A 25 19.84 2.32 35.68
C LYS A 25 19.82 1.45 34.41
N ILE A 26 20.83 0.61 34.20
CA ILE A 26 20.88 -0.38 33.12
C ILE A 26 19.78 -1.44 33.31
N ALA A 27 19.59 -1.97 34.52
CA ALA A 27 18.53 -2.94 34.81
C ALA A 27 17.12 -2.33 34.68
N ILE A 28 16.92 -1.07 35.10
CA ILE A 28 15.67 -0.33 34.89
C ILE A 28 15.42 -0.09 33.39
N GLN A 29 16.46 0.28 32.63
CA GLN A 29 16.33 0.49 31.20
C GLN A 29 16.01 -0.83 30.46
N GLN A 30 16.73 -1.90 30.80
CA GLN A 30 16.47 -3.25 30.28
C GLN A 30 15.06 -3.73 30.63
N SER A 31 14.59 -3.54 31.86
CA SER A 31 13.23 -3.91 32.24
C SER A 31 12.15 -3.06 31.55
N ARG A 32 12.39 -1.76 31.33
CA ARG A 32 11.50 -0.88 30.54
C ARG A 32 11.44 -1.31 29.08
N ASP A 33 12.56 -1.70 28.49
CA ASP A 33 12.62 -2.13 27.10
C ASP A 33 12.00 -3.53 26.92
N GLU A 34 12.16 -4.44 27.89
CA GLU A 34 11.44 -5.72 27.92
C GLU A 34 9.92 -5.55 28.05
N LEU A 35 9.46 -4.62 28.89
CA LEU A 35 8.04 -4.29 29.00
C LEU A 35 7.48 -3.71 27.70
N LYS A 36 8.24 -2.86 27.00
CA LYS A 36 7.85 -2.35 25.67
C LYS A 36 7.77 -3.48 24.64
N ILE A 37 8.77 -4.35 24.58
CA ILE A 37 8.78 -5.51 23.69
C ILE A 37 7.53 -6.37 23.92
N LYS A 38 7.21 -6.69 25.18
CA LYS A 38 6.01 -7.48 25.52
C LYS A 38 4.72 -6.79 25.10
N LYS A 39 4.61 -5.47 25.28
CA LYS A 39 3.44 -4.69 24.84
C LYS A 39 3.29 -4.71 23.32
N ILE A 40 4.39 -4.55 22.58
CA ILE A 40 4.39 -4.59 21.11
C ILE A 40 4.03 -6.00 20.63
N ALA A 41 4.63 -7.04 21.21
CA ALA A 41 4.30 -8.44 20.88
C ALA A 41 2.83 -8.76 21.15
N ALA A 42 2.26 -8.26 22.26
CA ALA A 42 0.84 -8.40 22.55
C ALA A 42 -0.04 -7.73 21.48
N LEU A 43 0.31 -6.51 21.05
CA LEU A 43 -0.38 -5.81 19.97
C LEU A 43 -0.26 -6.58 18.63
N GLN A 44 0.95 -7.03 18.28
CA GLN A 44 1.22 -7.81 17.08
C GLN A 44 0.39 -9.10 17.05
N TYR A 45 0.28 -9.79 18.17
CA TYR A 45 -0.58 -10.96 18.32
C TYR A 45 -2.07 -10.63 18.11
N GLN A 46 -2.58 -9.54 18.68
CA GLN A 46 -3.98 -9.13 18.46
C GLN A 46 -4.25 -8.77 16.99
N LEU A 47 -3.30 -8.08 16.33
CA LEU A 47 -3.40 -7.76 14.90
C LEU A 47 -3.38 -9.03 14.04
N LEU A 48 -2.48 -9.97 14.33
CA LEU A 48 -2.40 -11.26 13.63
C LEU A 48 -3.68 -12.07 13.81
N LYS A 49 -4.21 -12.14 15.03
CA LYS A 49 -5.49 -12.77 15.35
C LYS A 49 -6.64 -12.16 14.54
N SER A 50 -6.73 -10.83 14.49
CA SER A 50 -7.73 -10.13 13.69
C SER A 50 -7.62 -10.48 12.21
N GLY A 51 -6.39 -10.50 11.66
CA GLY A 51 -6.12 -10.91 10.28
C GLY A 51 -6.54 -12.35 9.98
N ILE A 52 -6.26 -13.30 10.88
CA ILE A 52 -6.68 -14.70 10.75
C ILE A 52 -8.20 -14.84 10.78
N LEU A 53 -8.90 -14.09 11.64
CA LEU A 53 -10.36 -14.10 11.70
C LEU A 53 -10.98 -13.53 10.40
N ALA A 54 -10.40 -12.45 9.86
CA ALA A 54 -10.85 -11.83 8.61
C ALA A 54 -10.51 -12.67 7.35
N CYS A 55 -9.50 -13.53 7.41
CA CYS A 55 -9.10 -14.38 6.30
C CYS A 55 -10.17 -15.46 6.01
N LYS A 56 -10.45 -15.75 4.74
CA LYS A 56 -11.34 -16.86 4.37
C LYS A 56 -10.66 -18.22 4.60
N PRO A 57 -11.42 -19.32 4.84
CA PRO A 57 -10.86 -20.67 4.81
C PRO A 57 -10.10 -20.94 3.51
N GLY A 58 -8.97 -21.64 3.59
CA GLY A 58 -8.02 -21.84 2.50
C GLY A 58 -7.17 -20.60 2.18
N GLY A 59 -7.41 -19.44 2.81
CA GLY A 59 -6.60 -18.24 2.61
C GLY A 59 -5.24 -18.31 3.32
N THR A 60 -4.30 -17.50 2.84
CA THR A 60 -2.94 -17.39 3.40
C THR A 60 -2.79 -16.06 4.13
N ILE A 61 -2.22 -16.10 5.33
CA ILE A 61 -1.85 -14.95 6.14
C ILE A 61 -0.33 -14.90 6.19
N ILE A 62 0.24 -13.75 5.87
CA ILE A 62 1.66 -13.48 6.04
C ILE A 62 1.84 -12.58 7.25
N TYR A 63 2.58 -13.06 8.24
CA TYR A 63 3.06 -12.25 9.35
C TYR A 63 4.51 -11.87 9.07
N SER A 64 4.84 -10.58 9.17
CA SER A 64 6.22 -10.13 8.98
C SER A 64 6.56 -8.95 9.87
N THR A 65 7.84 -8.83 10.21
CA THR A 65 8.35 -7.75 11.05
C THR A 65 9.74 -7.31 10.59
N CYS A 66 10.10 -6.06 10.89
CA CYS A 66 11.45 -5.51 10.73
C CYS A 66 12.28 -5.60 12.03
N THR A 67 11.99 -6.58 12.90
CA THR A 67 12.69 -6.78 14.18
C THR A 67 13.37 -8.15 14.22
N LEU A 68 14.49 -8.24 14.93
CA LEU A 68 15.17 -9.50 15.20
C LEU A 68 14.66 -10.19 16.48
N ASN A 69 13.82 -9.52 17.25
CA ASN A 69 13.39 -9.96 18.57
C ASN A 69 12.55 -11.25 18.52
N PRO A 70 12.96 -12.35 19.17
CA PRO A 70 12.19 -13.59 19.15
C PRO A 70 10.82 -13.52 19.82
N ILE A 71 10.61 -12.62 20.79
CA ILE A 71 9.32 -12.44 21.46
C ILE A 71 8.27 -11.85 20.50
N GLU A 72 8.69 -10.89 19.67
CA GLU A 72 7.85 -10.30 18.61
C GLU A 72 7.66 -11.23 17.41
N ASN A 73 8.51 -12.26 17.27
CA ASN A 73 8.52 -13.16 16.12
C ASN A 73 7.96 -14.53 16.51
N GLU A 74 8.81 -15.48 16.88
CA GLU A 74 8.40 -16.84 17.22
C GLU A 74 7.48 -16.88 18.42
N GLY A 75 7.62 -15.98 19.40
CA GLY A 75 6.68 -15.88 20.51
C GLY A 75 5.25 -15.57 20.06
N VAL A 76 5.08 -14.62 19.13
CA VAL A 76 3.77 -14.30 18.55
C VAL A 76 3.22 -15.49 17.75
N ILE A 77 4.06 -16.14 16.94
CA ILE A 77 3.65 -17.29 16.13
C ILE A 77 3.31 -18.50 17.01
N ALA A 78 4.10 -18.82 18.03
CA ALA A 78 3.83 -19.92 18.94
C ALA A 78 2.47 -19.73 19.63
N ASN A 79 2.20 -18.54 20.14
CA ASN A 79 0.93 -18.22 20.78
C ASN A 79 -0.26 -18.36 19.83
N ILE A 80 -0.14 -17.88 18.58
CA ILE A 80 -1.25 -17.95 17.61
C ILE A 80 -1.52 -19.40 17.15
N MET A 81 -0.45 -20.18 16.95
CA MET A 81 -0.55 -21.59 16.57
C MET A 81 -1.16 -22.43 17.69
N GLN A 82 -0.87 -22.08 18.95
CA GLN A 82 -1.48 -22.73 20.11
C GLN A 82 -2.98 -22.40 20.22
N GLU A 83 -3.37 -21.12 20.10
CA GLU A 83 -4.78 -20.71 20.23
C GLU A 83 -5.67 -21.32 19.15
N PHE A 84 -5.19 -21.34 17.91
CA PHE A 84 -5.93 -21.85 16.75
C PHE A 84 -5.46 -23.25 16.33
N SER A 85 -4.96 -24.04 17.28
CA SER A 85 -4.48 -25.40 17.04
C SER A 85 -5.50 -26.24 16.27
N GLY A 86 -5.05 -26.89 15.20
CA GLY A 86 -5.88 -27.68 14.29
C GLY A 86 -6.71 -26.87 13.28
N LYS A 87 -6.78 -25.54 13.41
CA LYS A 87 -7.59 -24.66 12.54
C LYS A 87 -6.76 -23.79 11.61
N ILE A 88 -5.49 -23.60 11.96
CA ILE A 88 -4.48 -22.97 11.12
C ILE A 88 -3.26 -23.88 11.02
N GLU A 89 -2.52 -23.73 9.93
CA GLU A 89 -1.29 -24.46 9.68
C GLU A 89 -0.16 -23.49 9.34
N LEU A 90 1.02 -23.74 9.90
CA LEU A 90 2.24 -23.05 9.50
C LEU A 90 2.81 -23.74 8.25
N GLU A 91 2.98 -22.99 7.17
CA GLU A 91 3.56 -23.45 5.91
C GLU A 91 5.01 -22.97 5.77
N ASN A 92 5.80 -23.66 4.93
CA ASN A 92 7.15 -23.23 4.61
C ASN A 92 7.13 -21.87 3.90
N VAL A 93 8.02 -20.98 4.34
CA VAL A 93 8.39 -19.78 3.60
C VAL A 93 9.52 -20.15 2.64
N ASP A 94 9.21 -20.23 1.35
CA ASP A 94 10.15 -20.62 0.29
C ASP A 94 10.75 -19.37 -0.35
N VAL A 95 11.71 -18.76 0.36
CA VAL A 95 12.46 -17.59 -0.11
C VAL A 95 13.95 -17.85 0.08
N GLU A 96 14.74 -17.56 -0.95
CA GLU A 96 16.19 -17.75 -0.93
C GLU A 96 16.89 -16.87 0.12
N GLY A 97 18.04 -17.32 0.59
CA GLY A 97 18.86 -16.59 1.57
C GLY A 97 18.26 -16.51 2.98
N LYS A 98 17.11 -17.15 3.24
CA LYS A 98 16.53 -17.21 4.58
C LYS A 98 17.41 -18.04 5.52
N SER A 99 17.40 -17.65 6.78
CA SER A 99 17.68 -18.56 7.89
C SER A 99 16.36 -19.07 8.48
N THR A 100 16.40 -20.21 9.17
CA THR A 100 15.25 -20.69 9.95
C THR A 100 14.95 -19.78 11.14
N GLY A 101 13.74 -19.92 11.69
CA GLY A 101 13.36 -19.37 12.99
C GLY A 101 14.17 -19.96 14.14
N MET A 102 14.01 -19.36 15.32
CA MET A 102 14.59 -19.80 16.57
C MET A 102 13.57 -20.63 17.35
N ASP A 103 13.94 -21.85 17.72
CA ASP A 103 13.16 -22.71 18.61
C ASP A 103 13.52 -22.53 20.09
N MET A 104 14.70 -21.98 20.36
CA MET A 104 15.23 -21.68 21.69
C MET A 104 15.53 -20.18 21.85
N TRP A 105 15.23 -19.62 23.02
CA TRP A 105 15.62 -18.26 23.40
C TRP A 105 15.89 -18.18 24.91
N ARG A 106 17.05 -17.61 25.28
CA ARG A 106 17.52 -17.51 26.68
C ARG A 106 17.47 -18.84 27.46
N GLY A 107 17.73 -19.96 26.77
CA GLY A 107 17.72 -21.30 27.38
C GLY A 107 16.35 -21.96 27.47
N GLU A 108 15.28 -21.27 27.07
CA GLU A 108 13.92 -21.80 27.07
C GLU A 108 13.47 -22.15 25.65
N ARG A 109 12.68 -23.22 25.53
CA ARG A 109 12.02 -23.56 24.26
C ARG A 109 10.83 -22.62 24.04
N ILE A 110 10.86 -21.89 22.93
CA ILE A 110 9.79 -20.94 22.57
C ILE A 110 8.89 -21.47 21.44
N MET A 111 9.34 -22.49 20.70
CA MET A 111 8.60 -23.11 19.61
C MET A 111 9.13 -24.53 19.33
N GLU A 112 8.32 -25.38 18.70
CA GLU A 112 8.80 -26.67 18.19
C GLU A 112 9.79 -26.47 17.02
N SER A 113 10.84 -27.29 16.94
CA SER A 113 11.91 -27.13 15.95
C SER A 113 11.43 -27.32 14.50
N ASN A 114 10.46 -28.22 14.28
CA ASN A 114 9.79 -28.43 13.00
C ASN A 114 9.02 -27.16 12.55
N GLN A 115 8.37 -26.44 13.45
CA GLN A 115 7.67 -25.18 13.17
C GLN A 115 8.68 -24.07 12.90
N ALA A 116 9.73 -23.96 13.72
CA ALA A 116 10.78 -22.96 13.53
C ALA A 116 11.49 -23.09 12.17
N ALA A 117 11.64 -24.31 11.65
CA ALA A 117 12.21 -24.57 10.32
C ALA A 117 11.37 -23.98 9.16
N LYS A 118 10.05 -23.85 9.36
CA LYS A 118 9.14 -23.28 8.35
C LYS A 118 9.23 -21.76 8.24
N LEU A 119 9.74 -21.10 9.29
CA LEU A 119 9.89 -19.65 9.37
C LEU A 119 11.09 -19.15 8.55
N ALA A 120 11.07 -17.86 8.20
CA ALA A 120 12.18 -17.19 7.53
C ALA A 120 12.68 -16.00 8.37
N ARG A 121 13.99 -15.97 8.61
CA ARG A 121 14.73 -14.86 9.20
C ARG A 121 15.78 -14.35 8.24
N PHE A 122 15.88 -13.04 8.13
CA PHE A 122 16.96 -12.35 7.46
C PHE A 122 17.76 -11.57 8.48
N ARG A 123 19.08 -11.79 8.47
CA ARG A 123 20.02 -11.26 9.45
C ARG A 123 20.95 -10.27 8.75
N PRO A 124 21.13 -9.04 9.28
CA PRO A 124 21.93 -8.02 8.62
C PRO A 124 23.34 -8.48 8.22
N HIS A 125 24.02 -9.23 9.10
CA HIS A 125 25.36 -9.74 8.87
C HIS A 125 25.47 -10.84 7.80
N ARG A 126 24.36 -11.46 7.38
CA ARG A 126 24.33 -12.49 6.33
C ARG A 126 23.70 -12.00 5.03
N ASN A 127 22.73 -11.11 5.15
CA ASN A 127 21.85 -10.75 4.05
C ASN A 127 22.04 -9.32 3.54
N HIS A 128 22.86 -8.50 4.21
CA HIS A 128 23.11 -7.10 3.84
C HIS A 128 21.84 -6.25 3.73
N ILE A 129 20.81 -6.59 4.51
CA ILE A 129 19.54 -5.87 4.64
C ILE A 129 19.22 -5.61 6.11
N GLY A 130 18.15 -4.84 6.38
CA GLY A 130 17.58 -4.75 7.73
C GLY A 130 17.18 -6.13 8.28
N GLY A 131 17.10 -6.25 9.62
CA GLY A 131 16.60 -7.46 10.24
C GLY A 131 15.14 -7.70 9.85
N PHE A 132 14.81 -8.89 9.37
CA PHE A 132 13.47 -9.18 8.85
C PHE A 132 13.01 -10.59 9.24
N PHE A 133 11.71 -10.76 9.45
CA PHE A 133 11.09 -12.03 9.80
C PHE A 133 9.82 -12.25 9.00
N ILE A 134 9.56 -13.49 8.59
CA ILE A 134 8.36 -13.89 7.86
C ILE A 134 7.85 -15.24 8.38
N ALA A 135 6.53 -15.31 8.61
CA ALA A 135 5.78 -16.54 8.81
C ALA A 135 4.62 -16.60 7.82
N LYS A 136 4.37 -17.79 7.25
CA LYS A 136 3.27 -18.07 6.33
C LYS A 136 2.28 -19.02 7.00
N ILE A 137 1.04 -18.57 7.17
CA ILE A 137 -0.01 -19.32 7.87
C ILE A 137 -1.16 -19.58 6.91
N LYS A 138 -1.59 -20.83 6.81
CA LYS A 138 -2.79 -21.25 6.07
C LYS A 138 -3.96 -21.36 7.04
N LYS A 139 -5.09 -20.74 6.72
CA LYS A 139 -6.35 -20.96 7.45
C LYS A 139 -7.03 -22.20 6.88
N LEU A 140 -7.31 -23.20 7.70
CA LEU A 140 -7.86 -24.48 7.25
C LEU A 140 -9.40 -24.44 7.17
N GLU A 141 -10.04 -23.85 8.17
CA GLU A 141 -11.50 -23.84 8.29
C GLU A 141 -12.07 -22.50 8.77
N THR A 142 -13.40 -22.38 8.79
CA THR A 142 -14.09 -21.22 9.33
C THR A 142 -13.96 -21.21 10.85
N LEU A 143 -13.35 -20.16 11.38
CA LEU A 143 -13.29 -19.93 12.82
C LEU A 143 -14.62 -19.32 13.27
N SER A 144 -15.27 -19.93 14.25
CA SER A 144 -16.42 -19.30 14.90
C SER A 144 -15.97 -17.93 15.42
N SER A 145 -16.61 -16.88 14.92
CA SER A 145 -16.30 -15.53 15.39
C SER A 145 -16.70 -15.44 16.86
N PHE A 146 -15.73 -15.26 17.75
CA PHE A 146 -16.00 -14.75 19.12
C PHE A 146 -16.65 -13.34 19.09
N ALA A 147 -16.84 -12.75 17.90
CA ALA A 147 -17.16 -11.35 17.66
C ALA A 147 -18.64 -10.96 17.71
N LYS A 148 -19.59 -11.83 18.12
CA LYS A 148 -20.99 -11.38 18.24
C LYS A 148 -21.25 -10.51 19.47
N GLU A 149 -20.41 -10.57 20.52
CA GLU A 149 -20.69 -9.86 21.78
C GLU A 149 -19.93 -8.53 21.98
N GLU A 150 -18.70 -8.36 21.48
CA GLU A 150 -17.91 -7.15 21.80
C GLU A 150 -18.02 -5.99 20.78
N VAL A 151 -18.41 -6.24 19.53
CA VAL A 151 -18.53 -5.18 18.50
C VAL A 151 -19.69 -4.21 18.80
N ARG A 152 -20.53 -4.50 19.82
CA ARG A 152 -21.64 -3.65 20.25
C ARG A 152 -21.23 -2.40 21.05
N ARG A 153 -19.96 -2.22 21.42
CA ARG A 153 -19.55 -1.12 22.33
C ARG A 153 -18.24 -0.43 21.96
N THR A 154 -18.10 0.05 20.73
CA THR A 154 -17.36 1.30 20.52
C THR A 154 -18.11 2.11 19.47
N GLY A 155 -18.68 3.24 19.90
CA GLY A 155 -19.20 4.24 18.98
C GLY A 155 -18.02 4.76 18.17
N GLY A 156 -17.76 4.11 17.02
CA GLY A 156 -16.69 4.50 16.12
C GLY A 156 -16.81 5.98 15.76
N PHE A 157 -15.67 6.66 15.75
CA PHE A 157 -15.54 8.01 15.26
C PHE A 157 -16.11 8.09 13.85
N LYS A 158 -17.32 8.65 13.71
CA LYS A 158 -17.97 8.83 12.42
C LYS A 158 -17.29 10.00 11.72
N ILE A 159 -16.40 9.72 10.79
CA ILE A 159 -16.00 10.72 9.80
C ILE A 159 -17.20 10.87 8.87
N PRO A 160 -17.87 12.03 8.80
CA PRO A 160 -18.96 12.23 7.86
C PRO A 160 -18.35 12.37 6.46
N LEU A 161 -18.15 11.25 5.76
CA LEU A 161 -17.80 11.26 4.35
C LEU A 161 -19.11 11.41 3.56
N ALA A 162 -19.20 12.50 2.79
CA ALA A 162 -20.34 12.78 1.94
C ALA A 162 -20.42 11.74 0.81
N GLY A 163 -21.45 10.88 0.82
CA GLY A 163 -21.79 9.99 -0.28
C GLY A 163 -20.90 8.74 -0.38
N GLY A 164 -21.45 7.56 -0.06
CA GLY A 164 -20.76 6.28 -0.27
C GLY A 164 -20.48 6.00 -1.75
N PHE A 165 -19.51 5.11 -2.01
CA PHE A 165 -19.10 4.71 -3.36
C PHE A 165 -20.20 3.90 -4.06
N ARG A 166 -20.53 4.26 -5.31
CA ARG A 166 -21.60 3.63 -6.11
C ARG A 166 -21.09 3.18 -7.47
N GLY A 167 -21.45 1.97 -7.88
CA GLY A 167 -21.27 1.48 -9.25
C GLY A 167 -22.61 1.12 -9.87
N SER A 168 -22.83 1.46 -11.15
CA SER A 168 -24.01 1.08 -11.92
C SER A 168 -23.62 0.67 -13.35
N SER A 169 -24.50 -0.05 -14.05
CA SER A 169 -24.33 -0.46 -15.46
C SER A 169 -24.14 0.73 -16.39
N GLU A 170 -24.83 1.82 -16.10
CA GLU A 170 -24.78 3.07 -16.86
C GLU A 170 -23.41 3.71 -16.68
N LEU A 171 -22.94 3.85 -15.43
CA LEU A 171 -21.59 4.36 -15.14
C LEU A 171 -20.51 3.51 -15.83
N GLN A 172 -20.64 2.18 -15.78
CA GLN A 172 -19.65 1.31 -16.43
C GLN A 172 -19.58 1.57 -17.94
N SER A 173 -20.74 1.63 -18.60
CA SER A 173 -20.84 1.79 -20.05
C SER A 173 -20.33 3.15 -20.49
N GLU A 174 -20.67 4.19 -19.72
CA GLU A 174 -20.33 5.57 -20.02
C GLU A 174 -18.83 5.86 -19.86
N VAL A 175 -18.21 5.39 -18.77
CA VAL A 175 -16.76 5.57 -18.56
C VAL A 175 -15.98 4.84 -19.65
N ARG A 176 -16.38 3.62 -20.02
CA ARG A 176 -15.74 2.87 -21.11
C ARG A 176 -15.92 3.55 -22.47
N HIS A 177 -17.10 4.11 -22.74
CA HIS A 177 -17.34 4.88 -23.95
C HIS A 177 -16.42 6.10 -24.03
N HIS A 178 -16.36 6.88 -22.95
CA HIS A 178 -15.51 8.06 -22.87
C HIS A 178 -14.02 7.73 -23.02
N LEU A 179 -13.53 6.67 -22.35
CA LEU A 179 -12.13 6.22 -22.50
C LEU A 179 -11.80 5.82 -23.95
N GLN A 180 -12.72 5.15 -24.65
CA GLN A 180 -12.53 4.75 -26.05
C GLN A 180 -12.59 5.95 -27.01
N GLU A 181 -13.52 6.87 -26.81
CA GLU A 181 -13.66 8.06 -27.65
C GLU A 181 -12.48 9.00 -27.50
N GLU A 182 -12.13 9.33 -26.26
CA GLU A 182 -11.16 10.37 -25.93
C GLU A 182 -9.71 9.89 -25.97
N PHE A 183 -9.43 8.67 -25.54
CA PHE A 183 -8.07 8.17 -25.42
C PHE A 183 -7.80 6.92 -26.26
N GLY A 184 -8.82 6.43 -26.98
CA GLY A 184 -8.67 5.23 -27.81
C GLY A 184 -8.41 3.95 -27.00
N ILE A 185 -8.74 3.95 -25.70
CA ILE A 185 -8.58 2.79 -24.83
C ILE A 185 -9.74 1.84 -25.09
N GLU A 186 -9.45 0.60 -25.46
CA GLU A 186 -10.47 -0.41 -25.74
C GLU A 186 -11.36 -0.71 -24.52
N LYS A 187 -12.63 -1.03 -24.79
CA LYS A 187 -13.62 -1.32 -23.74
C LYS A 187 -13.30 -2.65 -23.06
N ASN A 188 -12.63 -2.59 -21.90
CA ASN A 188 -12.31 -3.77 -21.09
C ASN A 188 -13.27 -3.91 -19.88
N ASN A 189 -13.80 -5.12 -19.66
CA ASN A 189 -14.67 -5.49 -18.55
C ASN A 189 -13.92 -5.89 -17.26
N ASP A 190 -12.61 -6.10 -17.32
CA ASP A 190 -11.75 -6.39 -16.16
C ASP A 190 -11.72 -5.22 -15.16
N TYR A 191 -11.90 -4.00 -15.67
CA TYR A 191 -11.99 -2.80 -14.87
C TYR A 191 -13.43 -2.54 -14.42
N PHE A 192 -13.57 -2.23 -13.14
CA PHE A 192 -14.83 -1.80 -12.54
C PHE A 192 -14.73 -0.34 -12.08
N PHE A 193 -15.77 0.45 -12.32
CA PHE A 193 -15.79 1.88 -12.00
C PHE A 193 -16.78 2.19 -10.88
N ILE A 194 -16.39 3.06 -9.96
CA ILE A 194 -17.24 3.55 -8.86
C ILE A 194 -17.16 5.07 -8.75
N SER A 195 -18.24 5.71 -8.31
CA SER A 195 -18.32 7.17 -8.13
C SER A 195 -18.72 7.54 -6.70
N THR A 196 -18.22 8.68 -6.22
CA THR A 196 -18.65 9.29 -4.94
C THR A 196 -19.74 10.36 -5.12
N GLY A 197 -20.02 10.80 -6.36
CA GLY A 197 -21.07 11.77 -6.68
C GLY A 197 -22.47 11.13 -6.83
N LYS A 198 -23.55 11.89 -6.60
CA LYS A 198 -24.94 11.39 -6.70
C LYS A 198 -25.42 11.12 -8.13
N SER A 199 -24.83 11.76 -9.13
CA SER A 199 -25.11 11.49 -10.54
C SER A 199 -23.81 11.34 -11.33
N PRO A 200 -23.55 10.18 -11.96
CA PRO A 200 -22.54 10.09 -13.02
C PRO A 200 -23.06 10.66 -14.36
N LEU A 201 -24.38 10.87 -14.47
CA LEU A 201 -25.08 11.30 -15.67
C LEU A 201 -25.18 12.83 -15.68
N TYR A 202 -24.41 13.48 -16.56
CA TYR A 202 -24.77 14.82 -17.01
C TYR A 202 -25.63 14.70 -18.27
N GLY A 203 -26.95 14.74 -18.05
CA GLY A 203 -27.86 15.33 -19.03
C GLY A 203 -27.68 16.86 -19.07
N LYS A 204 -28.24 17.52 -20.08
CA LYS A 204 -28.12 18.97 -20.40
C LYS A 204 -28.50 19.96 -19.26
N GLY A 205 -27.79 19.99 -18.13
CA GLY A 205 -28.07 20.89 -17.00
C GLY A 205 -26.88 21.10 -16.04
N GLU A 206 -26.97 22.14 -15.21
CA GLU A 206 -25.91 22.56 -14.26
C GLU A 206 -25.75 21.60 -13.07
N ALA A 207 -24.50 21.44 -12.62
CA ALA A 207 -24.09 20.63 -11.46
C ALA A 207 -24.68 21.14 -10.14
N LYS A 208 -25.42 20.32 -9.39
CA LYS A 208 -25.79 20.66 -8.01
C LYS A 208 -24.64 20.28 -7.05
N GLN A 209 -24.58 20.91 -5.88
CA GLN A 209 -23.51 20.70 -4.90
C GLN A 209 -23.35 19.25 -4.40
N GLY A 210 -24.35 18.37 -4.64
CA GLY A 210 -24.30 16.93 -4.35
C GLY A 210 -23.82 16.04 -5.52
N ASP A 211 -23.52 16.62 -6.68
CA ASP A 211 -23.11 15.90 -7.91
C ASP A 211 -21.59 15.89 -8.10
N LEU A 212 -20.85 16.59 -7.22
CA LEU A 212 -19.39 16.63 -7.23
C LEU A 212 -18.82 15.35 -6.65
N GLY A 213 -17.73 14.86 -7.23
CA GLY A 213 -17.09 13.64 -6.77
C GLY A 213 -15.94 13.22 -7.67
N ASN A 214 -15.50 11.97 -7.51
CA ASN A 214 -14.50 11.36 -8.37
C ASN A 214 -15.04 10.05 -8.92
N ILE A 215 -14.56 9.66 -10.10
CA ILE A 215 -14.72 8.32 -10.66
C ILE A 215 -13.43 7.57 -10.39
N TYR A 216 -13.54 6.43 -9.72
CA TYR A 216 -12.43 5.54 -9.40
C TYR A 216 -12.49 4.29 -10.26
N ILE A 217 -11.33 3.80 -10.65
CA ILE A 217 -11.13 2.46 -11.17
C ILE A 217 -10.78 1.51 -10.02
N THR A 218 -11.38 0.33 -10.04
CA THR A 218 -11.18 -0.74 -9.06
C THR A 218 -11.45 -2.09 -9.75
N SER A 219 -11.45 -3.16 -8.99
CA SER A 219 -11.81 -4.50 -9.45
C SER A 219 -13.28 -4.83 -9.12
N SER A 220 -13.84 -5.82 -9.81
CA SER A 220 -15.25 -6.21 -9.65
C SER A 220 -15.59 -6.74 -8.24
N GLU A 221 -14.58 -7.21 -7.51
CA GLU A 221 -14.61 -7.66 -6.13
C GLU A 221 -15.07 -6.57 -5.17
N TYR A 222 -15.01 -5.30 -5.58
CA TYR A 222 -15.64 -4.19 -4.85
C TYR A 222 -17.09 -4.49 -4.46
N LYS A 223 -17.84 -5.22 -5.31
CA LYS A 223 -19.23 -5.60 -5.03
C LYS A 223 -19.35 -6.39 -3.71
N ASN A 224 -18.33 -7.20 -3.39
CA ASN A 224 -18.28 -8.04 -2.20
C ASN A 224 -17.84 -7.28 -0.94
N PHE A 225 -17.45 -6.00 -1.05
CA PHE A 225 -16.99 -5.22 0.09
C PHE A 225 -18.19 -4.90 1.02
N PRO A 226 -18.06 -5.09 2.35
CA PRO A 226 -19.15 -4.79 3.28
C PRO A 226 -19.59 -3.32 3.22
N ASP A 227 -20.89 -3.06 3.25
CA ASP A 227 -21.44 -1.69 3.09
C ASP A 227 -20.94 -0.71 4.15
N HIS A 228 -20.76 -1.17 5.39
CA HIS A 228 -20.19 -0.35 6.46
C HIS A 228 -18.74 0.07 6.18
N LEU A 229 -17.95 -0.72 5.44
CA LEU A 229 -16.62 -0.32 4.99
C LEU A 229 -16.69 0.58 3.77
N LYS A 230 -17.57 0.27 2.80
CA LYS A 230 -17.81 1.15 1.63
C LYS A 230 -18.17 2.58 2.05
N ASN A 231 -18.97 2.73 3.10
CA ASN A 231 -19.44 4.03 3.57
C ASN A 231 -18.46 4.79 4.47
N ASN A 232 -17.43 4.12 5.02
CA ASN A 232 -16.45 4.72 5.94
C ASN A 232 -15.02 4.74 5.40
N ALA A 233 -14.76 4.13 4.24
CA ALA A 233 -13.45 4.16 3.62
C ALA A 233 -13.12 5.56 3.09
N GLY A 234 -11.93 6.08 3.44
CA GLY A 234 -11.46 7.36 2.90
C GLY A 234 -11.17 7.32 1.39
N LYS A 235 -10.81 6.16 0.84
CA LYS A 235 -10.53 5.95 -0.57
C LYS A 235 -10.76 4.48 -0.95
N ILE A 236 -11.40 4.22 -2.09
CA ILE A 236 -11.53 2.89 -2.68
C ILE A 236 -11.13 2.99 -4.16
N GLY A 237 -10.14 2.20 -4.57
CA GLY A 237 -9.60 2.24 -5.93
C GLY A 237 -8.75 3.48 -6.22
N ILE A 238 -8.53 3.75 -7.51
CA ILE A 238 -7.67 4.81 -8.02
C ILE A 238 -8.53 5.85 -8.76
N PRO A 239 -8.53 7.14 -8.38
CA PRO A 239 -9.38 8.14 -9.01
C PRO A 239 -8.83 8.49 -10.39
N ILE A 240 -9.60 8.21 -11.44
CA ILE A 240 -9.23 8.46 -12.84
C ILE A 240 -9.92 9.70 -13.43
N TYR A 241 -11.01 10.16 -12.81
CA TYR A 241 -11.66 11.42 -13.14
C TYR A 241 -12.10 12.16 -11.88
N THR A 242 -12.03 13.49 -11.93
CA THR A 242 -12.74 14.40 -11.03
C THR A 242 -13.95 14.99 -11.75
N ILE A 243 -15.08 15.08 -11.06
CA ILE A 243 -16.32 15.67 -11.57
C ILE A 243 -16.37 17.13 -11.08
N GLY A 244 -16.19 18.09 -11.99
CA GLY A 244 -16.08 19.51 -11.69
C GLY A 244 -17.42 20.24 -11.54
N LYS A 245 -17.41 21.37 -10.81
CA LYS A 245 -18.56 22.30 -10.67
C LYS A 245 -18.95 23.02 -11.97
N HIS A 246 -17.99 23.21 -12.86
CA HIS A 246 -18.15 23.92 -14.13
C HIS A 246 -18.15 22.94 -15.30
N ALA A 247 -18.98 21.90 -15.22
CA ALA A 247 -19.28 21.05 -16.35
C ALA A 247 -19.87 21.92 -17.46
N THR A 248 -19.04 22.35 -18.41
CA THR A 248 -19.50 23.11 -19.56
C THR A 248 -20.30 22.15 -20.44
N PRO A 249 -21.56 22.45 -20.81
CA PRO A 249 -22.31 21.60 -21.72
C PRO A 249 -21.52 21.39 -23.02
N GLY A 250 -21.17 20.14 -23.33
CA GLY A 250 -20.42 19.75 -24.53
C GLY A 250 -18.96 19.31 -24.30
N PHE A 251 -18.24 19.84 -23.31
CA PHE A 251 -16.82 19.47 -23.08
C PHE A 251 -16.67 18.45 -21.93
N ASN A 252 -16.25 17.21 -22.27
CA ASN A 252 -16.05 16.06 -21.36
C ASN A 252 -17.19 15.78 -20.35
N GLN A 253 -18.38 16.37 -20.55
CA GLN A 253 -19.51 16.29 -19.62
C GLN A 253 -19.14 16.60 -18.16
N GLY A 254 -18.16 17.51 -17.94
CA GLY A 254 -17.67 17.85 -16.59
C GLY A 254 -16.65 16.90 -15.97
N ARG A 255 -16.15 15.92 -16.73
CA ARG A 255 -15.09 14.99 -16.32
C ARG A 255 -13.72 15.57 -16.61
N ILE A 256 -12.94 15.74 -15.57
CA ILE A 256 -11.53 16.15 -15.64
C ILE A 256 -10.69 14.90 -15.39
N PRO A 257 -10.00 14.34 -16.41
CA PRO A 257 -9.10 13.21 -16.21
C PRO A 257 -8.00 13.58 -15.22
N THR A 258 -7.58 12.61 -14.41
CA THR A 258 -6.51 12.77 -13.43
C THR A 258 -5.19 12.25 -13.98
N HIS A 259 -4.08 12.66 -13.35
CA HIS A 259 -2.77 12.06 -13.57
C HIS A 259 -2.79 10.52 -13.53
N HIS A 260 -3.55 9.93 -12.62
CA HIS A 260 -3.61 8.47 -12.48
C HIS A 260 -4.15 7.77 -13.73
N LEU A 261 -5.05 8.39 -14.49
CA LEU A 261 -5.53 7.82 -15.76
C LEU A 261 -4.35 7.60 -16.71
N GLY A 262 -3.48 8.60 -16.86
CA GLY A 262 -2.28 8.50 -17.69
C GLY A 262 -1.31 7.42 -17.18
N ASN A 263 -1.13 7.29 -15.87
CA ASN A 263 -0.17 6.33 -15.31
C ASN A 263 -0.63 4.90 -15.49
N ILE A 264 -1.90 4.62 -15.17
CA ILE A 264 -2.39 3.25 -15.10
C ILE A 264 -2.94 2.75 -16.43
N LEU A 265 -3.55 3.64 -17.24
CA LEU A 265 -4.17 3.28 -18.52
C LEU A 265 -3.38 3.83 -19.72
N GLY A 266 -2.36 4.65 -19.53
CA GLY A 266 -1.69 5.32 -20.65
C GLY A 266 -1.02 4.37 -21.64
N HIS A 267 -0.58 3.20 -21.18
CA HIS A 267 -0.04 2.15 -22.06
C HIS A 267 -1.09 1.50 -22.97
N LEU A 268 -2.38 1.72 -22.71
CA LEU A 268 -3.51 1.23 -23.53
C LEU A 268 -4.05 2.32 -24.48
N ALA A 269 -3.57 3.55 -24.34
CA ALA A 269 -4.11 4.67 -25.09
C ALA A 269 -3.53 4.70 -26.51
N THR A 270 -4.40 5.00 -27.48
CA THR A 270 -4.06 5.09 -28.90
C THR A 270 -4.42 6.45 -29.51
N LYS A 271 -5.14 7.30 -28.75
CA LYS A 271 -5.50 8.67 -29.13
C LYS A 271 -5.05 9.65 -28.06
N ASN A 272 -4.75 10.88 -28.48
CA ASN A 272 -4.32 11.96 -27.59
C ASN A 272 -3.12 11.53 -26.72
N VAL A 273 -2.12 10.88 -27.33
CA VAL A 273 -0.92 10.36 -26.65
C VAL A 273 0.32 11.11 -27.11
N ILE A 274 1.21 11.48 -26.20
CA ILE A 274 2.51 12.09 -26.53
C ILE A 274 3.60 11.27 -25.85
N GLU A 275 4.48 10.67 -26.65
CA GLU A 275 5.69 10.02 -26.13
C GLU A 275 6.75 11.09 -25.80
N LEU A 276 7.21 11.07 -24.55
CA LEU A 276 8.23 11.96 -24.05
C LEU A 276 9.62 11.36 -24.27
N SER A 277 10.58 12.21 -24.62
CA SER A 277 12.00 11.91 -24.44
C SER A 277 12.37 11.84 -22.95
N ASP A 278 13.54 11.25 -22.64
CA ASP A 278 14.06 11.20 -21.26
C ASP A 278 14.16 12.59 -20.62
N GLN A 279 14.62 13.59 -21.39
CA GLN A 279 14.73 14.96 -20.90
C GLN A 279 13.36 15.58 -20.62
N GLN A 280 12.38 15.39 -21.53
CA GLN A 280 11.02 15.88 -21.31
C GLN A 280 10.33 15.19 -20.12
N ALA A 281 10.55 13.88 -19.92
CA ALA A 281 10.04 13.15 -18.77
C ALA A 281 10.66 13.66 -17.46
N GLN A 282 11.96 13.96 -17.46
CA GLN A 282 12.64 14.57 -16.31
C GLN A 282 12.11 15.99 -16.04
N ASP A 283 12.03 16.84 -17.07
CA ASP A 283 11.53 18.20 -16.92
C ASP A 283 10.08 18.22 -16.42
N TYR A 284 9.24 17.31 -16.91
CA TYR A 284 7.89 17.14 -16.41
C TYR A 284 7.90 16.69 -14.95
N SER A 285 8.72 15.70 -14.58
CA SER A 285 8.92 15.25 -13.18
C SER A 285 9.31 16.39 -12.24
N ASP A 286 10.12 17.33 -12.74
CA ASP A 286 10.55 18.54 -12.03
C ASP A 286 9.49 19.66 -12.06
N HIS A 287 8.24 19.32 -12.37
CA HIS A 287 7.08 20.22 -12.41
C HIS A 287 7.17 21.34 -13.46
N LYS A 288 7.97 21.16 -14.51
CA LYS A 288 8.04 22.11 -15.62
C LYS A 288 6.93 21.83 -16.63
N ASP A 289 6.46 22.90 -17.28
CA ASP A 289 5.63 22.81 -18.47
C ASP A 289 6.51 22.40 -19.66
N LEU A 290 5.95 21.64 -20.60
CA LEU A 290 6.66 21.26 -21.83
C LEU A 290 6.13 22.09 -22.99
N SER A 291 7.02 22.41 -23.94
CA SER A 291 6.58 22.86 -25.26
C SER A 291 5.99 21.66 -26.00
N VAL A 292 4.87 21.85 -26.70
CA VAL A 292 4.34 20.78 -27.57
C VAL A 292 5.40 20.52 -28.66
N PRO A 293 5.83 19.26 -28.87
CA PRO A 293 6.83 18.97 -29.88
C PRO A 293 6.32 19.39 -31.26
N VAL A 294 7.13 20.16 -32.00
CA VAL A 294 6.92 20.40 -33.43
C VAL A 294 7.24 19.07 -34.13
N ILE A 295 6.23 18.38 -34.65
CA ILE A 295 6.43 17.08 -35.29
C ILE A 295 6.91 17.33 -36.73
N GLU A 296 8.20 17.11 -36.99
CA GLU A 296 8.79 17.23 -38.35
C GLU A 296 8.55 15.98 -39.21
N ASP A 297 8.17 14.84 -38.62
CA ASP A 297 7.90 13.57 -39.32
C ASP A 297 6.39 13.36 -39.58
N PRO A 298 5.94 13.36 -40.85
CA PRO A 298 4.54 13.17 -41.23
C PRO A 298 3.94 11.82 -40.78
N ALA A 299 4.75 10.79 -40.56
CA ALA A 299 4.27 9.47 -40.10
C ALA A 299 3.99 9.44 -38.59
N LEU A 300 4.68 10.27 -37.80
CA LEU A 300 4.42 10.53 -36.38
C LEU A 300 3.39 11.65 -36.18
N ALA A 301 3.12 12.43 -37.22
CA ALA A 301 2.16 13.54 -37.23
C ALA A 301 0.70 13.10 -37.03
N VAL A 302 0.40 11.80 -37.16
CA VAL A 302 -0.95 11.21 -36.95
C VAL A 302 -1.52 11.55 -35.55
N VAL A 303 -0.69 11.92 -34.59
CA VAL A 303 -1.15 12.24 -33.22
C VAL A 303 -1.32 13.75 -32.96
N ALA A 304 -0.88 14.64 -33.85
CA ALA A 304 -0.93 16.09 -33.61
C ALA A 304 -1.30 16.97 -34.82
N THR A 305 -1.82 16.42 -35.92
CA THR A 305 -2.26 17.22 -37.07
C THR A 305 -3.65 17.83 -36.87
N GLU A 306 -3.66 19.10 -36.49
CA GLU A 306 -4.43 20.24 -37.04
C GLU A 306 -5.95 20.15 -37.36
N GLU A 307 -6.69 19.08 -37.04
CA GLU A 307 -8.15 19.05 -37.28
C GLU A 307 -9.06 18.91 -36.04
N LYS A 308 -8.57 19.19 -34.83
CA LYS A 308 -9.45 19.35 -33.66
C LYS A 308 -9.05 20.51 -32.73
N GLN A 309 -9.16 21.75 -33.20
CA GLN A 309 -9.35 22.93 -32.32
C GLN A 309 -10.76 23.00 -31.68
N SER A 310 -11.39 21.84 -31.44
CA SER A 310 -12.66 21.71 -30.72
C SER A 310 -12.68 20.46 -29.80
N GLY A 311 -11.55 19.77 -29.63
CA GLY A 311 -11.43 18.50 -28.91
C GLY A 311 -10.81 18.64 -27.51
N ASN A 312 -11.02 17.61 -26.69
CA ASN A 312 -10.48 17.45 -25.34
C ASN A 312 -9.02 17.92 -25.18
N PRO A 313 -8.72 18.87 -24.26
CA PRO A 313 -7.37 19.45 -24.13
C PRO A 313 -6.39 18.54 -23.38
N PHE A 314 -6.84 17.37 -22.93
CA PHE A 314 -6.03 16.45 -22.13
C PHE A 314 -5.32 15.44 -23.03
N VAL A 315 -4.04 15.26 -22.77
CA VAL A 315 -3.19 14.29 -23.45
C VAL A 315 -2.58 13.32 -22.45
N ILE A 316 -2.50 12.05 -22.81
CA ILE A 316 -1.75 11.04 -22.07
C ILE A 316 -0.29 11.20 -22.44
N LEU A 317 0.58 11.31 -21.45
CA LEU A 317 2.01 11.34 -21.65
C LEU A 317 2.53 9.93 -21.42
N THR A 318 3.28 9.40 -22.38
CA THR A 318 3.97 8.12 -22.27
C THR A 318 5.48 8.34 -22.24
N TRP A 319 6.20 7.44 -21.60
CA TRP A 319 7.67 7.44 -21.56
C TRP A 319 8.15 6.00 -21.55
N GLN A 320 9.09 5.69 -22.45
CA GLN A 320 9.56 4.32 -22.69
C GLN A 320 8.41 3.36 -22.98
N LYS A 321 7.41 3.81 -23.75
CA LYS A 321 6.17 3.07 -24.08
C LYS A 321 5.33 2.66 -22.86
N LYS A 322 5.50 3.33 -21.72
CA LYS A 322 4.68 3.14 -20.52
C LYS A 322 3.86 4.39 -20.26
N GLY A 323 2.69 4.20 -19.65
CA GLY A 323 1.90 5.31 -19.12
C GLY A 323 2.73 6.08 -18.09
N PHE A 324 2.99 7.36 -18.36
CA PHE A 324 3.86 8.19 -17.54
C PHE A 324 3.08 9.24 -16.77
N SER A 325 2.21 9.98 -17.45
CA SER A 325 1.43 11.04 -16.82
C SER A 325 0.23 11.48 -17.66
N LEU A 326 -0.47 12.53 -17.19
CA LEU A 326 -1.47 13.27 -17.95
C LEU A 326 -0.97 14.71 -18.11
N GLY A 327 -1.11 15.29 -19.29
CA GLY A 327 -0.88 16.70 -19.57
C GLY A 327 -2.16 17.41 -20.02
N LYS A 328 -2.16 18.74 -19.96
CA LYS A 328 -3.21 19.57 -20.58
C LYS A 328 -2.59 20.56 -21.55
N ILE A 329 -2.99 20.52 -22.81
CA ILE A 329 -2.54 21.50 -23.81
C ILE A 329 -3.26 22.83 -23.56
N VAL A 330 -2.50 23.89 -23.32
CA VAL A 330 -2.96 25.27 -23.18
C VAL A 330 -1.95 26.17 -23.87
N ASP A 331 -2.41 26.97 -24.84
CA ASP A 331 -1.58 27.94 -25.58
C ASP A 331 -0.30 27.33 -26.17
N GLY A 332 -0.40 26.14 -26.79
CA GLY A 332 0.74 25.45 -27.41
C GLY A 332 1.75 24.85 -26.42
N ARG A 333 1.41 24.78 -25.12
CA ARG A 333 2.23 24.14 -24.08
C ARG A 333 1.48 23.03 -23.39
N ILE A 334 2.19 21.97 -23.03
CA ILE A 334 1.69 20.91 -22.17
C ILE A 334 1.88 21.36 -20.73
N LYS A 335 0.77 21.78 -20.11
CA LYS A 335 0.72 22.16 -18.71
C LYS A 335 0.87 20.95 -17.82
N ASN A 336 1.73 21.08 -16.82
CA ASN A 336 1.95 20.05 -15.84
C ASN A 336 0.69 19.82 -14.98
N LYS A 337 0.27 18.56 -14.86
CA LYS A 337 -0.88 18.12 -14.05
C LYS A 337 -0.52 17.08 -12.98
N MET A 338 0.77 16.97 -12.60
CA MET A 338 1.19 16.08 -11.51
C MET A 338 0.83 16.57 -10.09
N ILE A 339 -0.05 17.56 -9.96
CA ILE A 339 -0.53 18.07 -8.67
C ILE A 339 -2.05 18.05 -8.63
#